data_AF-A0A2T9YV58-F1
#
_entry.id   AF-A0A2T9YV58-F1
#
_cell.length_a   1.000
_cell.length_b   1.000
_cell.length_c   1.000
_cell.angle_alpha   90.00
_cell.angle_beta   90.00
_cell.angle_gamma   90.00
#
_symmetry.space_group_name_H-M   'P 1'
#
loop_
_entity.id
_entity.type
_entity.pdbx_description
1 polymer ?
#
loop_
_entity_poly.entity_id
_entity_poly.type
_entity_poly.pdbx_seq_one_letter_code
_entity_poly.pdbx_strand_id
1 'polypeptide(L)'
;MSGEHLLSKLAIKNTSGDLEAFLAIKSAMKDQYDELTNPSGVLNLGVAVNKLQEEVILKKLNSVNQVVKEDLEYFDPTGTLPFREAIADIFNRHFNVHKQVESDQIMVVNGVTSGIDVVTSVLCEFESTSRSSWCSGSTRRDSAP
;
A
#
# COMPACT_ATOMS: atom_id res chain seq x y z
N MET A 1 14.40 31.66 -17.34
CA MET A 1 13.88 31.34 -15.99
C MET A 1 14.19 29.87 -15.74
N SER A 2 15.13 29.58 -14.84
CA SER A 2 15.57 28.20 -14.52
C SER A 2 14.44 27.43 -13.81
N GLY A 3 14.16 26.19 -14.23
CA GLY A 3 13.02 25.38 -13.80
C GLY A 3 13.05 24.89 -12.34
N GLU A 4 14.11 25.20 -11.59
CA GLU A 4 14.31 24.75 -10.20
C GLU A 4 13.30 25.36 -9.22
N HIS A 5 12.60 26.45 -9.58
CA HIS A 5 11.62 27.10 -8.72
C HIS A 5 10.17 26.58 -8.88
N LEU A 6 9.93 25.57 -9.72
CA LEU A 6 8.58 25.05 -10.01
C LEU A 6 8.13 23.94 -9.06
N LEU A 7 9.04 23.32 -8.30
CA LEU A 7 8.73 22.19 -7.41
C LEU A 7 8.68 22.62 -5.94
N SER A 8 7.88 21.90 -5.14
CA SER A 8 7.87 22.09 -3.69
C SER A 8 9.19 21.64 -3.05
N LYS A 9 9.54 22.21 -1.90
CA LYS A 9 10.75 21.83 -1.15
C LYS A 9 10.80 20.32 -0.84
N LEU A 10 9.65 19.73 -0.55
CA LEU A 10 9.51 18.29 -0.31
C LEU A 10 9.77 17.47 -1.57
N ALA A 11 9.21 17.88 -2.71
CA ALA A 11 9.42 17.20 -3.98
C ALA A 11 10.91 17.18 -4.36
N ILE A 12 11.59 18.33 -4.25
CA ILE A 12 13.03 18.44 -4.52
C ILE A 12 13.82 17.48 -3.62
N LYS A 13 13.56 17.50 -2.30
CA LYS A 13 14.24 16.63 -1.34
C LYS A 13 14.04 15.14 -1.62
N ASN A 14 12.83 14.73 -2.00
CA ASN A 14 12.51 13.32 -2.25
C ASN A 14 13.12 12.81 -3.57
N THR A 15 13.35 13.70 -4.54
CA THR A 15 14.00 13.34 -5.81
C THR A 15 15.52 13.24 -5.73
N SER A 16 16.15 13.80 -4.69
CA SER A 16 17.61 13.80 -4.52
C SER A 16 18.13 12.70 -3.57
N GLY A 17 17.28 11.74 -3.20
CA GLY A 17 17.64 10.66 -2.27
C GLY A 17 18.54 9.58 -2.86
N ASP A 18 19.01 8.68 -2.00
CA ASP A 18 19.74 7.47 -2.38
C ASP A 18 18.78 6.42 -2.97
N LEU A 19 19.10 5.91 -4.17
CA LEU A 19 18.31 4.94 -4.93
C LEU A 19 19.00 3.57 -5.03
N GLU A 20 20.07 3.29 -4.28
CA GLU A 20 20.87 2.06 -4.43
C GLU A 20 20.03 0.78 -4.40
N ALA A 21 19.10 0.65 -3.45
CA ALA A 21 18.23 -0.53 -3.36
C ALA A 21 17.34 -0.69 -4.62
N PHE A 22 16.82 0.41 -5.14
CA PHE A 22 16.02 0.40 -6.37
C PHE A 22 16.89 0.06 -7.59
N LEU A 23 18.11 0.58 -7.66
CA LEU A 23 19.07 0.26 -8.72
C LEU A 23 19.47 -1.21 -8.71
N ALA A 24 19.70 -1.79 -7.52
CA ALA A 24 20.00 -3.21 -7.37
C ALA A 24 18.84 -4.10 -7.85
N ILE A 25 17.61 -3.79 -7.44
CA ILE A 25 16.41 -4.50 -7.90
C ILE A 25 16.27 -4.35 -9.42
N LYS A 26 16.44 -3.14 -9.95
CA LYS A 26 16.37 -2.88 -11.40
C LYS A 26 17.42 -3.66 -12.18
N SER A 27 18.63 -3.80 -11.65
CA SER A 27 19.68 -4.60 -12.27
C SER A 27 19.30 -6.09 -12.28
N ALA A 28 18.84 -6.62 -11.14
CA ALA A 28 18.39 -8.01 -11.03
C ALA A 28 17.20 -8.34 -11.95
N MET A 29 16.29 -7.38 -12.20
CA MET A 29 15.19 -7.55 -13.14
C MET A 29 15.62 -7.56 -14.62
N LYS A 30 16.75 -6.94 -14.95
CA LYS A 30 17.27 -6.91 -16.34
C LYS A 30 18.01 -8.19 -16.72
N ASP A 31 18.67 -8.81 -15.75
CA ASP A 31 19.45 -10.04 -15.93
C ASP A 31 18.85 -11.14 -15.05
N GLN A 32 17.58 -11.46 -15.29
CA GLN A 32 16.87 -12.42 -14.44
C GLN A 32 17.39 -13.84 -14.70
N TYR A 33 17.62 -14.59 -13.61
CA TYR A 33 17.88 -16.03 -13.68
C TYR A 33 16.72 -16.77 -14.37
N ASP A 34 17.08 -17.68 -15.27
CA ASP A 34 16.21 -18.68 -15.86
C ASP A 34 17.00 -19.98 -16.08
N GLU A 35 16.48 -21.11 -15.64
CA GLU A 35 17.22 -22.39 -15.66
C GLU A 35 17.66 -22.80 -17.08
N LEU A 36 16.87 -22.48 -18.10
CA LEU A 36 17.09 -22.94 -19.47
C LEU A 36 17.77 -21.88 -20.35
N THR A 37 17.39 -20.62 -20.18
CA THR A 37 17.74 -19.51 -21.08
C THR A 37 18.76 -18.54 -20.48
N ASN A 38 18.88 -18.46 -19.15
CA ASN A 38 19.87 -17.61 -18.48
C ASN A 38 20.29 -18.17 -17.10
N PRO A 39 20.97 -19.32 -17.05
CA PRO A 39 21.33 -19.98 -15.78
C PRO A 39 22.37 -19.19 -14.97
N SER A 40 23.07 -18.24 -15.60
CA SER A 40 24.00 -17.31 -14.95
C SER A 40 23.34 -16.01 -14.46
N GLY A 41 22.04 -15.82 -14.73
CA GLY A 41 21.32 -14.62 -14.34
C GLY A 41 21.16 -14.50 -12.82
N VAL A 42 20.69 -13.33 -12.39
CA VAL A 42 20.47 -12.97 -11.00
C VAL A 42 19.15 -13.56 -10.51
N LEU A 43 19.23 -14.37 -9.44
CA LEU A 43 18.05 -14.81 -8.70
C LEU A 43 17.58 -13.69 -7.76
N ASN A 44 16.44 -13.07 -8.09
CA ASN A 44 15.90 -11.99 -7.27
C ASN A 44 15.22 -12.53 -6.00
N LEU A 45 15.92 -12.40 -4.87
CA LEU A 45 15.40 -12.70 -3.52
C LEU A 45 15.11 -11.42 -2.71
N GLY A 46 15.25 -10.25 -3.33
CA GLY A 46 15.13 -8.94 -2.66
C GLY A 46 13.71 -8.36 -2.67
N VAL A 47 12.76 -9.01 -3.34
CA VAL A 47 11.39 -8.50 -3.50
C VAL A 47 10.39 -9.51 -2.92
N ALA A 48 9.57 -9.05 -1.97
CA ALA A 48 8.51 -9.85 -1.38
C ALA A 48 7.29 -9.92 -2.33
N VAL A 49 7.29 -10.91 -3.24
CA VAL A 49 6.17 -11.21 -4.15
C VAL A 49 5.78 -12.68 -4.02
N ASN A 50 4.50 -12.94 -3.81
CA ASN A 50 3.96 -14.30 -3.77
C ASN A 50 3.51 -14.75 -5.17
N LYS A 51 4.33 -15.58 -5.84
CA LYS A 51 4.00 -16.17 -7.15
C LYS A 51 3.22 -17.49 -7.05
N LEU A 52 3.06 -18.07 -5.86
CA LEU A 52 2.45 -19.41 -5.69
C LEU A 52 0.95 -19.44 -6.02
N GLN A 53 0.30 -18.29 -6.17
CA GLN A 53 -1.14 -18.19 -6.41
C GLN A 53 -1.49 -17.54 -7.76
N GLU A 54 -0.50 -17.32 -8.63
CA GLU A 54 -0.68 -16.62 -9.90
C GLU A 54 -1.76 -17.28 -10.78
N GLU A 55 -1.70 -18.60 -10.97
CA GLU A 55 -2.69 -19.33 -11.78
C GLU A 55 -4.11 -19.24 -11.23
N VAL A 56 -4.27 -19.30 -9.90
CA VAL A 56 -5.58 -19.23 -9.24
C VAL A 56 -6.21 -17.85 -9.47
N ILE A 57 -5.42 -16.79 -9.31
CA ILE A 57 -5.86 -15.41 -9.52
C ILE A 57 -6.16 -15.16 -10.99
N LEU A 58 -5.28 -15.56 -11.92
CA LEU A 58 -5.50 -15.41 -13.36
C LEU A 58 -6.78 -16.11 -13.81
N LYS A 59 -6.99 -17.36 -13.39
CA LYS A 59 -8.22 -18.10 -13.69
C LYS A 59 -9.45 -17.38 -13.17
N LYS A 60 -9.41 -16.87 -11.93
CA LYS A 60 -10.55 -16.16 -11.34
C LYS A 60 -10.83 -14.85 -12.06
N LEU A 61 -9.83 -14.01 -12.29
CA LEU A 61 -9.99 -12.72 -12.97
C LEU A 61 -10.57 -12.91 -14.37
N ASN A 62 -10.01 -13.83 -15.17
CA ASN A 62 -10.52 -14.12 -16.52
C ASN A 62 -11.97 -14.66 -16.52
N SER A 63 -12.42 -15.27 -15.43
CA SER A 63 -13.81 -15.76 -15.31
C SER A 63 -14.84 -14.69 -14.94
N VAL A 64 -14.42 -13.56 -14.35
CA VAL A 64 -15.32 -12.53 -13.81
C VAL A 64 -15.17 -11.16 -14.48
N ASN A 65 -14.30 -11.03 -15.48
CA ASN A 65 -13.95 -9.75 -16.10
C ASN A 65 -15.05 -9.25 -17.06
N GLN A 66 -16.22 -8.92 -16.51
CA GLN A 66 -17.26 -8.15 -17.21
C GLN A 66 -17.31 -6.76 -16.57
N VAL A 67 -16.89 -5.75 -17.32
CA VAL A 67 -17.02 -4.35 -16.94
C VAL A 67 -18.38 -3.87 -17.40
N VAL A 68 -19.19 -3.37 -16.48
CA VAL A 68 -20.50 -2.77 -16.76
C VAL A 68 -20.43 -1.25 -16.69
N LYS A 69 -21.50 -0.56 -17.11
CA LYS A 69 -21.51 0.91 -17.16
C LYS A 69 -21.38 1.51 -15.77
N GLU A 70 -21.99 0.87 -14.78
CA GLU A 70 -22.00 1.27 -13.38
C GLU A 70 -20.58 1.32 -12.82
N ASP A 71 -19.68 0.42 -13.24
CA ASP A 71 -18.27 0.39 -12.80
C ASP A 71 -17.50 1.69 -13.17
N LEU A 72 -18.03 2.50 -14.08
CA LEU A 72 -17.44 3.76 -14.53
C LEU A 72 -17.98 4.98 -13.76
N GLU A 73 -18.87 4.77 -12.80
CA GLU A 73 -19.44 5.83 -11.98
C GLU A 73 -18.63 6.08 -10.71
N TYR A 74 -18.82 7.27 -10.12
CA TYR A 74 -18.28 7.56 -8.80
C TYR A 74 -19.13 6.88 -7.73
N PHE A 75 -18.53 5.96 -7.00
CA PHE A 75 -19.14 5.28 -5.86
C PHE A 75 -18.82 5.97 -4.53
N ASP A 76 -19.31 5.38 -3.44
CA ASP A 76 -18.91 5.71 -2.08
C ASP A 76 -17.38 5.82 -1.98
N PRO A 77 -16.83 6.96 -1.52
CA PRO A 77 -15.38 7.18 -1.44
C PRO A 77 -14.67 6.22 -0.48
N THR A 78 -15.40 5.52 0.40
CA THR A 78 -14.87 4.49 1.28
C THR A 78 -14.80 3.10 0.62
N GLY A 79 -15.33 2.96 -0.60
CA GLY A 79 -15.50 1.71 -1.32
C GLY A 79 -16.96 1.27 -1.36
N THR A 80 -17.34 0.53 -2.41
CA THR A 80 -18.70 0.01 -2.57
C THR A 80 -19.07 -0.91 -1.41
N LEU A 81 -20.34 -0.87 -0.96
CA LEU A 81 -20.81 -1.71 0.14
C LEU A 81 -20.56 -3.21 -0.11
N PRO A 82 -20.90 -3.79 -1.29
CA PRO A 82 -20.64 -5.21 -1.55
C PRO A 82 -19.15 -5.57 -1.47
N PHE A 83 -18.26 -4.64 -1.82
CA PHE A 83 -16.84 -4.87 -1.72
C PHE A 83 -16.35 -4.84 -0.26
N ARG A 84 -16.83 -3.88 0.53
CA ARG A 84 -16.51 -3.81 1.96
C ARG A 84 -17.05 -5.02 2.74
N GLU A 85 -18.24 -5.50 2.40
CA GLU A 85 -18.81 -6.75 2.95
C GLU A 85 -17.94 -7.97 2.60
N ALA A 86 -17.52 -8.11 1.35
CA ALA A 86 -16.65 -9.20 0.94
C ALA A 86 -15.29 -9.19 1.67
N ILE A 87 -14.73 -7.99 1.96
CA ILE A 87 -13.53 -7.86 2.77
C ILE A 87 -13.81 -8.32 4.21
N ALA A 88 -14.88 -7.81 4.85
CA ALA A 88 -15.27 -8.21 6.19
C ALA A 88 -15.40 -9.73 6.31
N ASP A 89 -16.06 -10.38 5.34
CA ASP A 89 -16.21 -11.83 5.27
C ASP A 89 -14.87 -12.58 5.22
N ILE A 90 -13.89 -12.07 4.46
CA ILE A 90 -12.54 -12.67 4.42
C ILE A 90 -11.90 -12.61 5.80
N PHE A 91 -11.97 -11.47 6.48
CA PHE A 91 -11.43 -11.29 7.83
C PHE A 91 -12.09 -12.24 8.83
N ASN A 92 -13.43 -12.23 8.86
CA ASN A 92 -14.21 -13.03 9.80
C ASN A 92 -14.09 -14.55 9.55
N ARG A 93 -13.78 -14.97 8.31
CA ARG A 93 -13.63 -16.39 7.93
C ARG A 93 -12.23 -16.93 8.18
N HIS A 94 -11.19 -16.17 7.83
CA HIS A 94 -9.82 -16.68 7.78
C HIS A 94 -8.96 -16.27 8.97
N PHE A 95 -9.39 -15.29 9.77
CA PHE A 95 -8.67 -14.83 10.94
C PHE A 95 -9.46 -15.17 12.21
N ASN A 96 -8.73 -15.35 13.32
CA ASN A 96 -9.34 -15.58 14.63
C ASN A 96 -9.75 -14.24 15.26
N VAL A 97 -10.79 -13.62 14.72
CA VAL A 97 -11.26 -12.30 15.16
C VAL A 97 -11.92 -12.37 16.54
N HIS A 98 -11.58 -11.44 17.43
CA HIS A 98 -12.22 -11.37 18.76
C HIS A 98 -13.66 -10.83 18.68
N LYS A 99 -13.92 -9.93 17.73
CA LYS A 99 -15.23 -9.37 17.39
C LYS A 99 -15.38 -9.41 15.87
N GLN A 100 -16.60 -9.67 15.40
CA GLN A 100 -16.91 -9.58 13.97
C GLN A 100 -16.56 -8.20 13.44
N VAL A 101 -15.84 -8.20 12.31
CA VAL A 101 -15.55 -7.00 11.52
C VAL A 101 -16.78 -6.66 10.70
N GLU A 102 -17.26 -5.43 10.83
CA GLU A 102 -18.44 -4.93 10.12
C GLU A 102 -18.01 -4.08 8.91
N SER A 103 -18.83 -4.03 7.86
CA SER A 103 -18.48 -3.31 6.63
C SER A 103 -18.37 -1.79 6.83
N ASP A 104 -19.05 -1.22 7.83
CA ASP A 104 -18.96 0.19 8.24
C ASP A 104 -17.63 0.57 8.92
N GLN A 105 -16.85 -0.43 9.35
CA GLN A 105 -15.52 -0.26 9.93
C GLN A 105 -14.40 -0.32 8.88
N ILE A 106 -14.75 -0.54 7.60
CA ILE A 106 -13.79 -0.74 6.52
C ILE A 106 -13.76 0.48 5.60
N MET A 107 -12.55 0.97 5.32
CA MET A 107 -12.28 1.94 4.27
C MET A 107 -11.26 1.34 3.29
N VAL A 108 -11.59 1.38 2.01
CA VAL A 108 -10.73 0.90 0.94
C VAL A 108 -9.78 2.00 0.50
N VAL A 109 -8.51 1.65 0.34
CA VAL A 109 -7.43 2.54 -0.13
C VAL A 109 -6.58 1.85 -1.19
N ASN A 110 -5.75 2.61 -1.89
CA ASN A 110 -4.89 2.14 -2.97
C ASN A 110 -3.66 1.37 -2.44
N GLY A 111 -3.91 0.19 -1.88
CA GLY A 111 -2.90 -0.68 -1.29
C GLY A 111 -2.33 -0.15 0.04
N VAL A 112 -1.49 -0.98 0.67
CA VAL A 112 -0.99 -0.73 2.03
C VAL A 112 -0.19 0.56 2.17
N THR A 113 0.58 0.96 1.15
CA THR A 113 1.38 2.19 1.18
C THR A 113 0.51 3.43 1.37
N SER A 114 -0.60 3.53 0.63
CA SER A 114 -1.55 4.63 0.84
C SER A 114 -2.31 4.51 2.16
N GLY A 115 -2.59 3.28 2.61
CA GLY A 115 -3.20 3.04 3.92
C GLY A 115 -2.33 3.55 5.08
N ILE A 116 -1.02 3.31 5.02
CA ILE A 116 -0.07 3.87 5.99
C ILE A 116 -0.08 5.39 5.93
N ASP A 117 -0.03 5.99 4.74
CA ASP A 117 -0.06 7.44 4.57
C ASP A 117 -1.33 8.07 5.18
N VAL A 118 -2.50 7.51 4.89
CA VAL A 118 -3.80 7.94 5.46
C VAL A 118 -3.78 7.81 6.98
N VAL A 119 -3.38 6.66 7.52
CA VAL A 119 -3.33 6.44 8.98
C VAL A 119 -2.36 7.41 9.65
N THR A 120 -1.18 7.62 9.09
CA THR A 120 -0.19 8.56 9.64
C THR A 120 -0.68 10.01 9.57
N SER A 121 -1.36 10.41 8.49
CA SER A 121 -1.92 11.75 8.34
C SER A 121 -3.02 12.05 9.35
N VAL A 122 -3.76 11.03 9.81
CA VAL A 122 -4.83 11.19 10.80
C VAL A 122 -4.31 11.10 12.24
N LEU A 123 -3.31 10.24 12.49
CA LEU A 123 -2.81 9.99 13.85
C LEU A 123 -1.64 10.86 14.26
N CYS A 124 -0.84 11.36 13.32
CA CYS A 124 0.37 12.11 13.60
C CYS A 124 0.21 13.58 13.19
N GLU A 125 0.55 14.50 14.10
CA GLU A 125 0.73 15.90 13.76
C GLU A 125 2.19 16.15 13.33
N PHE A 126 2.39 17.03 12.35
CA PHE A 126 3.74 17.38 11.89
C PHE A 126 4.40 18.34 12.88
N GLU A 127 5.02 17.82 13.94
CA GLU A 127 5.96 18.62 14.72
C GLU A 127 7.27 18.74 13.94
N SER A 128 7.58 19.97 13.53
CA SER A 128 8.78 20.32 12.78
C SER A 128 10.05 20.25 13.63
N THR A 129 10.36 19.13 14.30
CA THR A 129 11.70 18.92 14.87
C THR A 129 12.02 17.44 14.99
N SER A 130 13.15 17.08 14.41
CA SER A 130 13.79 15.77 14.40
C SER A 130 13.76 15.06 15.76
N ARG A 131 12.84 14.12 15.95
CA ARG A 131 13.05 12.91 16.75
C ARG A 131 11.99 11.86 16.41
N SER A 132 12.45 10.76 15.82
CA SER A 132 11.67 9.56 15.59
C SER A 132 11.30 8.92 16.93
N SER A 133 10.11 9.23 17.43
CA SER A 133 9.49 8.49 18.53
C SER A 133 8.00 8.29 18.24
N TRP A 134 7.68 7.73 17.08
CA TRP A 134 6.47 6.95 16.72
C TRP A 134 5.04 7.41 17.05
N CYS A 135 4.80 8.36 17.96
CA CYS A 135 3.53 8.93 18.43
C CYS A 135 3.91 9.65 19.73
N SER A 136 4.05 10.97 19.74
CA SER A 136 4.09 11.71 21.00
C SER A 136 2.72 11.58 21.66
N GLY A 137 2.63 10.64 22.61
CA GLY A 137 1.40 10.30 23.30
C GLY A 137 0.67 11.53 23.82
N SER A 138 -0.59 11.68 23.42
CA SER A 138 -1.53 12.61 24.02
C SER A 138 -1.90 12.13 25.43
N THR A 139 -0.98 12.31 26.39
CA THR A 139 -1.40 12.42 27.78
C THR A 139 -2.22 13.70 27.90
N ARG A 140 -3.55 13.57 27.73
CA ARG A 140 -4.50 14.47 28.40
C ARG A 140 -4.14 14.39 29.88
N ARG A 141 -3.46 15.42 30.37
CA ARG A 141 -3.52 15.76 31.78
C ARG A 141 -4.96 16.21 31.99
N ASP A 142 -5.80 15.28 32.42
CA ASP A 142 -7.06 15.62 33.06
C ASP A 142 -6.70 16.36 34.35
N SER A 143 -6.61 17.68 34.21
CA SER A 143 -6.64 18.63 35.31
C SER A 143 -8.10 18.83 35.69
N ALA A 144 -8.53 18.23 36.80
CA ALA A 144 -9.68 18.66 37.59
C ALA A 144 -9.62 18.01 38.98
N PRO A 145 -10.27 18.62 39.99
CA PRO A 145 -9.81 19.69 40.85
C PRO A 145 -9.09 19.21 42.12
#